data_AF-A0A9P4TUK5-F1
#
_entry.id   AF-A0A9P4TUK5-F1
#
_cell.length_a   1.000
_cell.length_b   1.000
_cell.length_c   1.000
_cell.angle_alpha   90.00
_cell.angle_beta   90.00
_cell.angle_gamma   90.00
#
_symmetry.space_group_name_H-M   'P 1'
#
loop_
_entity.id
_entity.type
_entity.pdbx_description
1 polymer ?
#
loop_
_entity_poly.entity_id
_entity_poly.type
_entity_poly.pdbx_seq_one_letter_code
_entity_poly.pdbx_strand_id
1 'polypeptide(L)'
;YTALQKRMIQTVATATSAFTLVATMITFYWFVRMQKRLRHKLIMMSILGCFIRGLWYFIFSVVVMGNKPVSTHSMFCQTTGFFIALGNEITDFATLFIAIHGALQIFRPSLGDFDSGDGLYKYRRYVFGVTLFLPLTLASLAFTNQDAPYTSQGAFCALPTKPIWYRLGLSWIPRYIIGLTVTGLAIAVYVHV
;
A
#
# COMPACT_ATOMS: atom_id res chain seq x y z
N TYR A 1 -9.95 -5.23 25.06
CA TYR A 1 -10.71 -6.15 24.18
C TYR A 1 -11.09 -7.40 24.95
N THR A 2 -12.37 -7.73 25.00
CA THR A 2 -12.86 -9.02 25.50
C THR A 2 -12.41 -10.17 24.58
N ALA A 3 -12.37 -11.41 25.07
CA ALA A 3 -11.95 -12.56 24.27
C ALA A 3 -12.82 -12.76 23.02
N LEU A 4 -14.12 -12.47 23.12
CA LEU A 4 -15.08 -12.52 22.01
C LEU A 4 -14.75 -11.49 20.91
N GLN A 5 -14.46 -10.24 21.29
CA GLN A 5 -14.08 -9.20 20.34
C GLN A 5 -12.82 -9.56 19.55
N LYS A 6 -11.81 -10.14 20.22
CA LYS A 6 -10.57 -10.58 19.55
C LYS A 6 -10.84 -11.66 18.50
N ARG A 7 -11.68 -12.65 18.83
CA ARG A 7 -12.07 -13.72 17.88
C ARG A 7 -12.84 -13.17 16.68
N MET A 8 -13.80 -12.28 16.88
CA MET A 8 -14.54 -11.67 15.77
C MET A 8 -13.62 -10.91 14.81
N ILE A 9 -12.71 -10.09 15.35
CA ILE A 9 -11.77 -9.33 14.53
C ILE A 9 -10.85 -10.27 13.73
N GLN A 10 -10.40 -11.38 14.32
CA GLN A 10 -9.56 -12.36 13.65
C GLN A 10 -10.29 -13.09 12.51
N THR A 11 -11.53 -13.53 12.72
CA THR A 11 -12.33 -14.18 11.67
C THR A 11 -12.61 -13.24 10.50
N VAL A 12 -12.91 -11.98 10.78
CA VAL A 12 -13.10 -10.97 9.72
C VAL A 12 -11.77 -10.73 8.98
N ALA A 13 -10.67 -10.58 9.72
CA ALA A 13 -9.35 -10.36 9.12
C ALA A 13 -8.91 -11.53 8.22
N THR A 14 -9.10 -12.79 8.64
CA THR A 14 -8.79 -13.95 7.79
C THR A 14 -9.65 -13.99 6.54
N ALA A 15 -10.97 -13.83 6.66
CA ALA A 15 -11.88 -13.90 5.53
C ALA A 15 -11.58 -12.79 4.49
N THR A 16 -11.43 -11.55 4.94
CA THR A 16 -11.17 -10.40 4.06
C THR A 16 -9.78 -10.48 3.42
N SER A 17 -8.76 -10.93 4.15
CA SER A 17 -7.42 -11.09 3.59
C SER A 17 -7.34 -12.25 2.59
N ALA A 18 -8.02 -13.38 2.86
CA ALA A 18 -8.12 -14.50 1.92
C ALA A 18 -8.81 -14.10 0.62
N PHE A 19 -9.94 -13.39 0.71
CA PHE A 19 -10.62 -12.85 -0.47
C PHE A 19 -9.72 -11.90 -1.26
N THR A 20 -9.03 -10.99 -0.57
CA THR A 20 -8.09 -10.05 -1.19
C THR A 20 -6.94 -10.77 -1.90
N LEU A 21 -6.38 -11.82 -1.29
CA LEU A 21 -5.32 -12.63 -1.88
C LEU A 21 -5.78 -13.34 -3.15
N VAL A 22 -6.95 -13.98 -3.11
CA VAL A 22 -7.52 -14.65 -4.29
C VAL A 22 -7.77 -13.63 -5.41
N ALA A 23 -8.38 -12.49 -5.08
CA ALA A 23 -8.65 -11.43 -6.05
C ALA A 23 -7.34 -10.90 -6.68
N THR A 24 -6.34 -10.58 -5.87
CA THR A 24 -5.04 -10.07 -6.37
C THR A 24 -4.29 -11.10 -7.20
N MET A 25 -4.36 -12.39 -6.88
CA MET A 25 -3.75 -13.46 -7.68
C MET A 25 -4.41 -13.61 -9.05
N ILE A 26 -5.75 -13.59 -9.08
CA ILE A 26 -6.50 -13.63 -10.35
C ILE A 26 -6.14 -12.40 -11.19
N THR A 27 -6.20 -11.20 -10.62
CA THR A 27 -5.88 -9.97 -11.37
C THR A 27 -4.43 -9.96 -11.86
N PHE A 28 -3.47 -10.38 -11.03
CA PHE A 28 -2.07 -10.47 -11.41
C PHE A 28 -1.86 -11.41 -12.60
N TYR A 29 -2.49 -12.59 -12.58
CA TYR A 29 -2.44 -13.55 -13.68
C TYR A 29 -2.92 -12.95 -15.00
N TRP A 30 -4.07 -12.25 -14.99
CA TRP A 30 -4.60 -11.59 -16.19
C TRP A 30 -3.69 -10.46 -16.67
N PHE A 31 -3.17 -9.64 -15.75
CA PHE A 31 -2.29 -8.51 -16.09
C PHE A 31 -0.93 -8.93 -16.67
N VAL A 32 -0.41 -10.09 -16.28
CA VAL A 32 0.83 -10.64 -16.86
C VAL A 32 0.64 -10.98 -18.34
N ARG A 33 -0.57 -11.41 -18.74
CA ARG A 33 -0.91 -11.76 -20.13
C ARG A 33 -1.26 -10.57 -21.03
N MET A 34 -1.49 -9.38 -20.47
CA MET A 34 -1.89 -8.19 -21.21
C MET A 34 -0.68 -7.37 -21.69
N GLN A 35 -0.77 -6.73 -22.86
CA GLN A 35 0.23 -5.79 -23.35
C GLN A 35 0.34 -4.56 -22.43
N LYS A 36 1.56 -4.27 -21.94
CA LYS A 36 1.76 -3.37 -20.79
C LYS A 36 2.08 -1.94 -21.20
N ARG A 37 1.08 -1.05 -21.12
CA ARG A 37 1.29 0.42 -21.13
C ARG A 37 1.73 0.93 -19.74
N LEU A 38 2.18 2.18 -19.63
CA LEU A 38 2.66 2.77 -18.36
C LEU A 38 1.61 2.66 -17.23
N ARG A 39 0.35 3.03 -17.52
CA ARG A 39 -0.78 2.85 -16.59
C ARG A 39 -0.90 1.43 -16.05
N HIS A 40 -0.78 0.42 -16.92
CA HIS A 40 -0.87 -0.99 -16.50
C HIS A 40 0.28 -1.38 -15.57
N LYS A 41 1.48 -0.85 -15.80
CA LYS A 41 2.65 -1.10 -14.94
C LYS A 41 2.47 -0.46 -13.55
N LEU A 42 1.88 0.72 -13.46
CA LEU A 42 1.55 1.36 -12.18
C LEU A 42 0.45 0.60 -11.43
N ILE A 43 -0.60 0.16 -12.14
CA ILE A 43 -1.66 -0.70 -11.58
C ILE A 43 -1.05 -2.01 -11.05
N MET A 44 -0.13 -2.62 -11.80
CA MET A 44 0.56 -3.84 -11.38
C MET A 44 1.38 -3.64 -10.10
N MET A 45 2.02 -2.48 -9.91
CA MET A 45 2.71 -2.14 -8.65
C MET A 45 1.73 -1.98 -7.49
N SER A 46 0.57 -1.34 -7.71
CA SER A 46 -0.49 -1.25 -6.70
C SER A 46 -1.03 -2.64 -6.32
N ILE A 47 -1.26 -3.52 -7.30
CA ILE A 47 -1.67 -4.91 -7.05
C ILE A 47 -0.61 -5.66 -6.24
N LEU A 48 0.68 -5.47 -6.54
CA LEU A 48 1.77 -6.08 -5.79
C LEU A 48 1.78 -5.61 -4.32
N GLY A 49 1.56 -4.32 -4.06
CA GLY A 49 1.42 -3.80 -2.69
C GLY A 49 0.23 -4.42 -1.94
N CYS A 50 -0.92 -4.55 -2.61
CA CYS A 50 -2.10 -5.25 -2.07
C CYS A 50 -1.82 -6.72 -1.77
N PHE A 51 -1.08 -7.41 -2.65
CA PHE A 51 -0.70 -8.81 -2.46
C PHE A 51 0.22 -8.98 -1.25
N ILE A 52 1.31 -8.20 -1.16
CA ILE A 52 2.25 -8.23 -0.03
C ILE A 52 1.48 -8.00 1.27
N ARG A 53 0.68 -6.94 1.33
CA ARG A 53 -0.12 -6.60 2.50
C ARG A 53 -1.12 -7.71 2.87
N GLY A 54 -1.86 -8.20 1.88
CA GLY A 54 -2.87 -9.26 2.05
C GLY A 54 -2.26 -10.57 2.55
N LEU A 55 -1.08 -10.93 2.02
CA LEU A 55 -0.32 -12.13 2.42
C LEU A 55 0.05 -12.06 3.89
N TRP A 56 0.62 -10.93 4.34
CA TRP A 56 1.04 -10.78 5.72
C TRP A 56 -0.13 -10.63 6.70
N TYR A 57 -1.25 -10.03 6.29
CA TYR A 57 -2.48 -10.06 7.09
C TYR A 57 -3.01 -11.48 7.26
N PHE A 58 -3.01 -12.29 6.20
CA PHE A 58 -3.45 -13.67 6.24
C PHE A 58 -2.55 -14.53 7.13
N ILE A 59 -1.22 -14.45 6.92
CA ILE A 59 -0.23 -15.17 7.74
C ILE A 59 -0.37 -14.80 9.22
N PHE A 60 -0.48 -13.50 9.54
CA PHE A 60 -0.67 -13.06 10.92
C PHE A 60 -1.94 -13.67 11.52
N SER A 61 -3.07 -13.58 10.80
CA SER A 61 -4.36 -14.02 11.31
C SER A 61 -4.41 -15.54 11.54
N VAL A 62 -3.82 -16.35 10.65
CA VAL A 62 -3.69 -17.81 10.81
C VAL A 62 -2.83 -18.16 12.04
N VAL A 63 -1.69 -17.47 12.23
CA VAL A 63 -0.79 -17.73 13.35
C VAL A 63 -1.45 -17.40 14.68
N VAL A 64 -2.19 -16.30 14.78
CA VAL A 64 -2.86 -15.91 16.04
C VAL A 64 -4.07 -16.80 16.34
N MET A 65 -4.74 -17.36 15.32
CA MET A 65 -5.80 -18.34 15.56
C MET A 65 -5.27 -19.66 16.16
N GLY A 66 -4.08 -20.09 15.74
CA GLY A 66 -3.47 -21.34 16.23
C GLY A 66 -2.67 -21.21 17.53
N ASN A 67 -2.25 -19.98 17.91
CA ASN A 67 -1.32 -19.76 19.01
C ASN A 67 -1.81 -18.72 20.03
N LYS A 68 -1.03 -18.56 21.11
CA LYS A 68 -1.19 -17.45 22.05
C LYS A 68 -0.96 -16.09 21.35
N PRO A 69 -1.45 -14.97 21.91
CA PRO A 69 -1.23 -13.64 21.36
C PRO A 69 0.26 -13.37 21.10
N VAL A 70 0.56 -12.85 19.92
CA VAL A 70 1.93 -12.53 19.50
C VAL A 70 2.50 -11.40 20.35
N SER A 71 3.68 -11.63 20.93
CA SER A 71 4.43 -10.60 21.66
C SER A 71 4.95 -9.51 20.72
N THR A 72 4.85 -8.25 21.15
CA THR A 72 5.34 -7.08 20.42
C THR A 72 6.83 -7.17 20.07
N HIS A 73 7.67 -7.71 20.96
CA HIS A 73 9.12 -7.84 20.72
C HIS A 73 9.50 -9.06 19.87
N SER A 74 8.53 -9.85 19.43
CA SER A 74 8.84 -11.00 18.57
C SER A 74 9.28 -10.55 17.17
N MET A 75 10.26 -11.26 16.61
CA MET A 75 10.68 -11.07 15.22
C MET A 75 9.49 -11.19 14.25
N PHE A 76 8.55 -12.09 14.56
CA PHE A 76 7.32 -12.25 13.77
C PHE A 76 6.48 -10.96 13.71
N CYS A 77 6.31 -10.26 14.83
CA CYS A 77 5.57 -8.99 14.86
C CYS A 77 6.28 -7.88 14.07
N GLN A 78 7.61 -7.80 14.17
CA GLN A 78 8.40 -6.82 13.44
C GLN A 78 8.35 -7.06 11.92
N THR A 79 8.51 -8.30 11.48
CA THR A 79 8.47 -8.66 10.06
C THR A 79 7.08 -8.44 9.47
N THR A 80 6.03 -8.93 10.13
CA THR A 80 4.65 -8.76 9.65
C THR A 80 4.26 -7.28 9.59
N GLY A 81 4.60 -6.49 10.62
CA GLY A 81 4.34 -5.06 10.65
C GLY A 81 5.06 -4.29 9.55
N PHE A 82 6.34 -4.62 9.32
CA PHE A 82 7.14 -4.03 8.25
C PHE A 82 6.53 -4.25 6.87
N PHE A 83 6.19 -5.50 6.52
CA PHE A 83 5.64 -5.79 5.20
C PHE A 83 4.21 -5.25 5.01
N ILE A 84 3.40 -5.20 6.07
CA ILE A 84 2.07 -4.55 6.03
C ILE A 84 2.24 -3.04 5.77
N ALA A 85 3.17 -2.38 6.45
CA ALA A 85 3.47 -0.97 6.23
C ALA A 85 4.03 -0.71 4.82
N LEU A 86 4.99 -1.53 4.38
CA LEU A 86 5.55 -1.46 3.03
C LEU A 86 4.47 -1.61 1.95
N GLY A 87 3.61 -2.62 2.08
CA GLY A 87 2.53 -2.85 1.13
C GLY A 87 1.54 -1.67 1.06
N ASN A 88 1.20 -1.10 2.21
CA ASN A 88 0.37 0.11 2.30
C ASN A 88 1.00 1.30 1.57
N GLU A 89 2.25 1.63 1.87
CA GLU A 89 2.93 2.78 1.25
C GLU A 89 3.11 2.58 -0.26
N ILE A 90 3.49 1.37 -0.72
CA ILE A 90 3.56 1.05 -2.16
C ILE A 90 2.22 1.33 -2.86
N THR A 91 1.11 0.90 -2.26
CA THR A 91 -0.22 1.13 -2.86
C THR A 91 -0.62 2.60 -2.90
N ASP A 92 -0.25 3.38 -1.89
CA ASP A 92 -0.57 4.80 -1.81
C ASP A 92 0.19 5.59 -2.89
N PHE A 93 1.51 5.38 -3.01
CA PHE A 93 2.31 6.02 -4.05
C PHE A 93 1.92 5.57 -5.45
N ALA A 94 1.63 4.29 -5.66
CA ALA A 94 1.14 3.80 -6.95
C ALA A 94 -0.17 4.50 -7.35
N THR A 95 -1.10 4.67 -6.39
CA THR A 95 -2.38 5.36 -6.62
C THR A 95 -2.18 6.83 -6.96
N LEU A 96 -1.27 7.52 -6.26
CA LEU A 96 -0.91 8.91 -6.58
C LEU A 96 -0.43 9.04 -8.04
N PHE A 97 0.52 8.20 -8.46
CA PHE A 97 1.05 8.27 -9.81
C PHE A 97 0.04 7.85 -10.88
N ILE A 98 -0.88 6.93 -10.58
CA ILE A 98 -2.01 6.61 -11.46
C ILE A 98 -2.89 7.83 -11.67
N ALA A 99 -3.24 8.55 -10.59
CA ALA A 99 -4.06 9.76 -10.66
C ALA A 99 -3.37 10.89 -11.44
N ILE A 100 -2.08 11.15 -11.17
CA ILE A 100 -1.28 12.15 -11.90
C ILE A 100 -1.21 11.79 -13.38
N HIS A 101 -0.90 10.53 -13.70
CA HIS A 101 -0.82 10.06 -15.08
C HIS A 101 -2.16 10.24 -15.82
N GLY A 102 -3.27 9.84 -15.19
CA GLY A 102 -4.61 9.98 -15.76
C GLY A 102 -4.99 11.45 -15.98
N ALA A 103 -4.74 12.32 -14.99
CA ALA A 103 -5.00 13.74 -15.12
C ALA A 103 -4.19 14.38 -16.26
N LEU A 104 -2.89 14.05 -16.37
CA LEU A 104 -2.05 14.55 -17.46
C LEU A 104 -2.56 14.13 -18.84
N GLN A 105 -3.04 12.88 -18.99
CA GLN A 105 -3.60 12.40 -20.25
C GLN A 105 -4.88 13.14 -20.66
N ILE A 106 -5.68 13.61 -19.69
CA ILE A 106 -6.93 14.31 -19.95
C ILE A 106 -6.67 15.80 -20.23
N PHE A 107 -5.85 16.46 -19.42
CA PHE A 107 -5.55 17.90 -19.61
C PHE A 107 -4.62 18.18 -20.79
N ARG A 108 -3.77 17.23 -21.14
CA ARG A 108 -2.85 17.33 -22.28
C ARG A 108 -2.93 16.05 -23.11
N PRO A 109 -4.02 15.87 -23.87
CA PRO A 109 -4.11 14.74 -24.79
C PRO A 109 -2.97 14.85 -25.81
N SER A 110 -2.14 13.80 -25.91
CA SER A 110 -1.11 13.75 -26.93
C SER A 110 -1.79 13.73 -28.31
N LEU A 111 -1.54 14.77 -29.11
CA LEU A 111 -2.19 15.02 -30.40
C LEU A 111 -1.56 14.26 -31.58
N GLY A 112 -0.77 13.20 -31.34
CA GLY A 112 -0.31 12.35 -32.43
C GLY A 112 0.49 11.12 -32.01
N ASP A 113 0.37 10.06 -32.83
CA ASP A 113 1.16 8.82 -32.76
C ASP A 113 2.69 9.05 -32.85
N PHE A 114 3.11 10.28 -33.21
CA PHE A 114 4.52 10.69 -33.32
C PHE A 114 5.09 11.41 -32.09
N ASP A 115 4.25 11.83 -31.13
CA ASP A 115 4.76 12.36 -29.86
C ASP A 115 4.88 11.20 -28.87
N SER A 116 5.97 10.45 -29.02
CA SER A 116 6.32 9.23 -28.26
C SER A 116 6.56 9.47 -26.76
N GLY A 117 6.25 10.68 -26.28
CA GLY A 117 6.50 11.20 -24.95
C GLY A 117 5.22 11.49 -24.18
N ASP A 118 4.35 10.49 -23.99
CA ASP A 118 3.33 10.50 -22.93
C ASP A 118 3.99 11.06 -21.65
N GLY A 119 3.54 12.21 -21.15
CA GLY A 119 4.42 13.13 -20.38
C GLY A 119 5.12 12.47 -19.17
N LEU A 120 4.46 11.51 -18.53
CA LEU A 120 5.00 10.77 -17.39
C LEU A 120 5.89 9.57 -17.78
N TYR A 121 5.84 9.11 -19.03
CA TYR A 121 6.64 8.01 -19.56
C TYR A 121 8.13 8.33 -19.63
N LYS A 122 8.48 9.61 -19.85
CA LYS A 122 9.86 10.09 -19.80
C LYS A 122 10.47 9.94 -18.41
N TYR A 123 9.66 10.14 -17.37
CA TYR A 123 10.07 10.05 -15.96
C TYR A 123 9.81 8.68 -15.34
N ARG A 124 9.47 7.65 -16.13
CA ARG A 124 9.06 6.32 -15.62
C ARG A 124 10.04 5.72 -14.61
N ARG A 125 11.35 5.87 -14.84
CA ARG A 125 12.38 5.30 -13.94
C ARG A 125 12.36 5.97 -12.58
N TYR A 126 12.14 7.29 -12.53
CA TYR A 126 11.98 8.03 -11.29
C TYR A 126 10.67 7.67 -10.59
N VAL A 127 9.56 7.55 -11.34
CA VAL A 127 8.27 7.15 -10.78
C VAL A 127 8.34 5.76 -10.13
N PHE A 128 8.90 4.76 -10.83
CA PHE A 128 9.08 3.42 -10.26
C PHE A 128 10.10 3.41 -9.11
N GLY A 129 11.17 4.19 -9.23
CA GLY A 129 12.16 4.36 -8.16
C GLY A 129 11.50 4.91 -6.90
N VAL A 130 10.80 6.03 -6.97
CA VAL A 130 10.12 6.64 -5.83
C VAL A 130 9.06 5.70 -5.25
N THR A 131 8.26 5.04 -6.09
CA THR A 131 7.21 4.09 -5.66
C THR A 131 7.76 2.86 -4.94
N LEU A 132 9.03 2.51 -5.12
CA LEU A 132 9.65 1.36 -4.45
C LEU A 132 10.55 1.78 -3.29
N PHE A 133 11.46 2.72 -3.53
CA PHE A 133 12.46 3.15 -2.57
C PHE A 133 11.86 3.98 -1.44
N LEU A 134 10.91 4.85 -1.72
CA LEU A 134 10.36 5.74 -0.68
C LEU A 134 9.49 4.94 0.33
N PRO A 135 8.62 4.00 -0.08
CA PRO A 135 8.00 3.06 0.86
C PRO A 135 8.99 2.25 1.68
N LEU A 136 10.09 1.82 1.07
CA LEU A 136 11.13 1.05 1.76
C LEU A 136 11.83 1.89 2.83
N THR A 137 12.17 3.15 2.52
CA THR A 137 12.78 4.06 3.49
C THR A 137 11.80 4.44 4.59
N LEU A 138 10.54 4.73 4.28
CA LEU A 138 9.53 5.03 5.31
C LEU A 138 9.28 3.85 6.25
N ALA A 139 9.16 2.63 5.71
CA ALA A 139 8.97 1.43 6.53
C ALA A 139 10.23 1.09 7.35
N SER A 140 11.43 1.26 6.78
CA SER A 140 12.67 1.02 7.51
C SER A 140 12.96 2.08 8.58
N LEU A 141 12.51 3.32 8.37
CA LEU A 141 12.69 4.41 9.34
C LEU A 141 12.00 4.10 10.68
N ALA A 142 10.99 3.23 10.69
CA ALA A 142 10.36 2.75 11.93
C ALA A 142 11.36 2.06 12.89
N PHE A 143 12.42 1.42 12.36
CA PHE A 143 13.46 0.76 13.15
C PHE A 143 14.45 1.73 13.82
N THR A 144 14.37 3.03 13.52
CA THR A 144 15.19 4.03 14.22
C THR A 144 14.68 4.36 15.62
N ASN A 145 13.47 3.92 15.95
CA ASN A 145 12.93 4.04 17.29
C ASN A 145 13.65 3.08 18.25
N GLN A 146 13.94 3.53 19.48
CA GLN A 146 14.58 2.72 20.51
C GLN A 146 13.63 1.65 21.08
N ASP A 147 12.32 1.92 21.03
CA ASP A 147 11.26 0.97 21.38
C ASP A 147 10.89 0.07 20.19
N ALA A 148 10.05 -0.95 20.45
CA ALA A 148 9.58 -1.87 19.43
C ALA A 148 9.00 -1.13 18.18
N PRO A 149 9.61 -1.29 16.98
CA PRO A 149 9.26 -0.56 15.75
C PRO A 149 7.80 -0.75 15.34
N TYR A 150 7.34 -2.00 15.44
CA TYR A 150 5.96 -2.41 15.22
C TYR A 150 5.43 -3.06 16.49
N THR A 151 4.19 -2.72 16.84
CA THR A 151 3.53 -3.23 18.05
C THR A 151 2.29 -4.03 17.71
N SER A 152 2.03 -5.06 18.51
CA SER A 152 0.86 -5.93 18.33
C SER A 152 -0.40 -5.19 18.79
N GLN A 153 -1.25 -4.81 17.83
CA GLN A 153 -2.54 -4.15 18.10
C GLN A 153 -3.69 -5.16 18.21
N GLY A 154 -3.37 -6.43 18.47
CA GLY A 154 -4.32 -7.54 18.62
C GLY A 154 -4.65 -8.25 17.32
N ALA A 155 -5.00 -7.51 16.27
CA ALA A 155 -5.39 -8.08 14.97
C ALA A 155 -4.25 -8.16 13.95
N PHE A 156 -3.24 -7.31 14.10
CA PHE A 156 -2.03 -7.25 13.28
C PHE A 156 -0.97 -6.42 14.00
N CYS A 157 0.27 -6.48 13.53
CA CYS A 157 1.34 -5.60 13.98
C CYS A 157 1.39 -4.34 13.11
N ALA A 158 1.51 -3.18 13.74
CA ALA A 158 1.54 -1.88 13.08
C ALA A 158 2.37 -0.87 13.86
N LEU A 159 2.60 0.32 13.29
CA LEU A 159 3.34 1.37 13.99
C LEU A 159 2.69 1.67 15.35
N PRO A 160 3.51 1.93 16.38
CA PRO A 160 3.03 2.22 17.72
C PRO A 160 2.04 3.39 17.74
N THR A 161 0.98 3.26 18.53
CA THR A 161 -0.02 4.33 18.76
C THR A 161 0.55 5.46 19.61
N LYS A 162 1.56 5.16 20.43
CA LYS A 162 2.28 6.10 21.28
C LYS A 162 3.78 5.83 21.16
N PRO A 163 4.63 6.86 21.02
CA PRO A 163 4.29 8.28 20.83
C PRO A 163 3.66 8.57 19.45
N ILE A 164 2.72 9.51 19.38
CA ILE A 164 1.86 9.74 18.20
C ILE A 164 2.65 10.25 16.97
N TRP A 165 3.78 10.90 17.21
CA TRP A 165 4.61 11.55 16.18
C TRP A 165 5.11 10.58 15.12
N TYR A 166 5.52 9.37 15.50
CA TYR A 166 5.99 8.36 14.55
C TYR A 166 4.87 7.92 13.61
N ARG A 167 3.69 7.64 14.16
CA ARG A 167 2.53 7.26 13.35
C ARG A 167 2.03 8.40 12.47
N LEU A 168 2.12 9.62 13.00
CA LEU A 168 1.71 10.82 12.28
C LEU A 168 2.65 11.11 11.10
N GLY A 169 3.97 11.12 11.34
CA GLY A 169 4.98 11.42 10.33
C GLY A 169 5.17 10.33 9.28
N LEU A 170 5.23 9.06 9.68
CA LEU A 170 5.57 7.96 8.75
C LEU A 170 4.35 7.39 8.01
N SER A 171 3.12 7.66 8.45
CA SER A 171 1.94 7.01 7.86
C SER A 171 0.77 7.96 7.61
N TRP A 172 0.38 8.81 8.56
CA TRP A 172 -0.86 9.59 8.41
C TRP A 172 -0.66 10.84 7.56
N ILE A 173 0.37 11.65 7.82
CA ILE A 173 0.65 12.88 7.03
C ILE A 173 0.86 12.54 5.55
N PRO A 174 1.74 11.59 5.17
CA PRO A 174 1.93 11.24 3.77
C PRO A 174 0.63 10.79 3.11
N ARG A 175 -0.15 9.96 3.78
CA ARG A 175 -1.42 9.45 3.27
C ARG A 175 -2.47 10.54 3.09
N TYR A 176 -2.56 11.53 3.98
CA TYR A 176 -3.48 12.64 3.80
C TYR A 176 -3.08 13.56 2.65
N ILE A 177 -1.79 13.84 2.48
CA ILE A 177 -1.29 14.62 1.34
C ILE A 177 -1.62 13.89 0.03
N ILE A 178 -1.36 12.58 -0.03
CA ILE A 178 -1.69 11.76 -1.20
C ILE A 178 -3.21 11.75 -1.44
N GLY A 179 -4.02 11.52 -0.41
CA GLY A 179 -5.48 11.52 -0.53
C GLY A 179 -6.02 12.85 -1.07
N LEU A 180 -5.56 13.97 -0.50
CA LEU A 180 -6.01 15.31 -0.90
C LEU A 180 -5.58 15.66 -2.33
N THR A 181 -4.37 15.27 -2.75
CA THR A 181 -3.91 15.47 -4.13
C THR A 181 -4.70 14.61 -5.12
N VAL A 182 -4.98 13.34 -4.83
CA VAL A 182 -5.79 12.46 -5.69
C VAL A 182 -7.21 13.01 -5.83
N THR A 183 -7.85 13.39 -4.72
CA THR A 183 -9.20 13.98 -4.75
C THR A 183 -9.21 15.31 -5.51
N GLY A 184 -8.23 16.18 -5.29
CA GLY A 184 -8.10 17.45 -6.01
C GLY A 184 -7.94 17.25 -7.53
N LEU A 185 -7.10 16.30 -7.95
CA LEU A 185 -6.95 15.94 -9.37
C LEU A 185 -8.25 15.37 -9.96
N ALA A 186 -8.96 14.52 -9.21
CA ALA A 186 -10.24 13.97 -9.65
C ALA A 186 -11.30 15.06 -9.85
N ILE A 187 -11.39 16.02 -8.92
CA ILE A 187 -12.30 17.18 -9.05
C ILE A 187 -11.91 18.03 -10.25
N ALA A 188 -10.62 18.34 -10.43
CA ALA A 188 -10.15 19.14 -11.54
C ALA A 188 -10.46 18.49 -12.90
N VAL A 189 -10.27 17.18 -13.01
CA VAL A 189 -10.65 16.41 -14.21
C VAL A 189 -12.15 16.48 -14.45
N TYR A 190 -12.97 16.30 -13.41
CA TYR A 190 -14.43 16.32 -13.53
C TYR A 190 -14.98 17.70 -13.94
N VAL A 191 -14.36 18.80 -13.49
CA VAL A 191 -14.76 20.17 -13.86
C VAL A 191 -14.33 20.52 -15.29
N HIS A 192 -13.25 19.92 -15.79
CA HIS A 192 -12.71 20.19 -17.12
C HIS A 192 -13.49 19.52 -18.25
N VAL A 193 -14.06 18.34 -17.97
CA VAL A 193 -14.87 17.55 -18.91
C VAL A 193 -16.31 18.00 -18.88
#